data_AF-A0A0J9VT00-F1
#
_entry.id   AF-A0A0J9VT00-F1
#
_cell.length_a   1.000
_cell.length_b   1.000
_cell.length_c   1.000
_cell.angle_alpha   90.00
_cell.angle_beta   90.00
_cell.angle_gamma   90.00
#
_symmetry.space_group_name_H-M   'P 1'
#
loop_
_entity.id
_entity.type
_entity.pdbx_description
1 polymer ?
#
loop_
_entity_poly.entity_id
_entity_poly.type
_entity_poly.pdbx_seq_one_letter_code
_entity_poly.pdbx_strand_id
1 'polypeptide(L)'
;MEEEVDEGKKERDKRSSNHDDSLYDELFSLICADKEIVKKEAFKILLGLIDTESMVAYIQRNEKKCLKILISGLNSDYEVVALQCLVNLSAHIPKGNCRAGEKQEGEKQEGEKQEGEKQEGEKQEETQPQPQPQESRELAVSHYLNKLLHLFSKPIVTATINKQVTDKYFFIAHILINVSSVKECAHFFKSVILLNMLSKQMLQQERCTAVLQCVINLCMSETLHPYIFHEECNLMPRVLSLVYTREKGSNDEFAALPSIATSQKGANKDSVHPLILDMSTVLTPSTDVKNRVMILLRNLFSRELARQKLRSYGVEHVLRNWLLHEKNTGITCDISHLADMYTEKTPGCIYIE
;
A
#
# COMPACT_ATOMS: atom_id res chain seq x y z
N MET A 1 55.43 -33.11 23.99
CA MET A 1 54.01 -33.27 24.34
C MET A 1 53.67 -32.05 25.17
N GLU A 2 53.05 -31.08 24.51
CA GLU A 2 51.61 -30.74 24.66
C GLU A 2 51.47 -29.74 25.82
N GLU A 3 50.77 -28.62 25.75
CA GLU A 3 49.97 -27.92 24.75
C GLU A 3 49.80 -26.51 25.35
N GLU A 4 50.01 -25.44 24.59
CA GLU A 4 49.54 -24.10 24.97
C GLU A 4 48.22 -23.83 24.22
N VAL A 5 47.13 -23.64 24.96
CA VAL A 5 45.82 -23.29 24.42
C VAL A 5 45.58 -21.78 24.58
N ASP A 6 45.69 -21.11 23.44
CA ASP A 6 44.83 -20.06 22.89
C ASP A 6 43.83 -19.35 23.83
N GLU A 7 44.18 -18.12 24.25
CA GLU A 7 43.22 -17.06 24.59
C GLU A 7 43.39 -15.86 23.65
N GLY A 8 43.05 -16.03 22.37
CA GLY A 8 43.17 -14.98 21.35
C GLY A 8 41.90 -14.70 20.54
N LYS A 9 40.70 -14.62 21.16
CA LYS A 9 39.44 -14.55 20.38
C LYS A 9 38.36 -13.54 20.79
N LYS A 10 38.66 -12.47 21.54
CA LYS A 10 37.64 -11.45 21.91
C LYS A 10 37.88 -10.00 21.47
N GLU A 11 39.00 -9.64 20.84
CA GLU A 11 39.28 -8.23 20.49
C GLU A 11 39.12 -7.85 19.01
N ARG A 12 38.97 -8.79 18.08
CA ARG A 12 38.93 -8.45 16.63
C ARG A 12 37.59 -7.89 16.15
N ASP A 13 36.46 -8.24 16.77
CA ASP A 13 35.13 -7.80 16.28
C ASP A 13 34.77 -6.35 16.62
N LYS A 14 35.39 -5.72 17.63
CA LYS A 14 35.10 -4.32 17.99
C LYS A 14 35.89 -3.28 17.19
N ARG A 15 37.02 -3.66 16.56
CA ARG A 15 37.87 -2.73 15.80
C ARG A 15 37.39 -2.53 14.36
N SER A 16 36.74 -3.53 13.73
CA SER A 16 36.22 -3.35 12.37
C SER A 16 34.98 -2.46 12.34
N SER A 17 34.07 -2.60 13.32
CA SER A 17 32.81 -1.84 13.33
C SER A 17 33.02 -0.32 13.40
N ASN A 18 34.01 0.14 14.18
CA ASN A 18 34.29 1.57 14.30
C ASN A 18 34.95 2.17 13.04
N HIS A 19 35.69 1.38 12.27
CA HIS A 19 36.31 1.86 11.04
C HIS A 19 35.26 2.00 9.92
N ASP A 20 34.40 0.99 9.78
CA ASP A 20 33.31 1.00 8.80
C ASP A 20 32.31 2.13 9.07
N ASP A 21 31.97 2.40 10.34
CA ASP A 21 31.07 3.51 10.71
C ASP A 21 31.62 4.87 10.25
N SER A 22 32.94 5.08 10.34
CA SER A 22 33.57 6.33 9.88
C SER A 22 33.51 6.51 8.35
N LEU A 23 33.67 5.42 7.59
CA LEU A 23 33.50 5.40 6.13
C LEU A 23 32.04 5.65 5.73
N TYR A 24 31.08 5.11 6.48
CA TYR A 24 29.66 5.36 6.23
C TYR A 24 29.28 6.81 6.56
N ASP A 25 29.80 7.39 7.64
CA ASP A 25 29.62 8.81 7.93
C ASP A 25 30.17 9.72 6.82
N GLU A 26 31.33 9.38 6.26
CA GLU A 26 31.90 10.09 5.10
C GLU A 26 30.99 9.95 3.87
N LEU A 27 30.52 8.74 3.57
CA LEU A 27 29.61 8.48 2.46
C LEU A 27 28.31 9.30 2.57
N PHE A 28 27.66 9.31 3.73
CA PHE A 28 26.45 10.11 3.96
C PHE A 28 26.73 11.62 3.91
N SER A 29 27.95 12.05 4.26
CA SER A 29 28.38 13.44 4.10
C SER A 29 28.57 13.83 2.64
N LEU A 30 29.13 12.93 1.81
CA LEU A 30 29.27 13.13 0.36
C LEU A 30 27.91 13.23 -0.34
N ILE A 31 26.89 12.49 0.14
CA ILE A 31 25.51 12.62 -0.36
C ILE A 31 24.94 14.02 -0.11
N CYS A 32 25.40 14.69 0.95
CA CYS A 32 24.98 16.05 1.30
C CYS A 32 25.84 17.14 0.64
N ALA A 33 26.89 16.79 -0.11
CA ALA A 33 27.82 17.76 -0.70
C ALA A 33 27.16 18.58 -1.82
N ASP A 34 27.53 19.86 -2.00
CA ASP A 34 26.85 20.74 -2.97
C ASP A 34 26.91 20.30 -4.44
N LYS A 35 27.95 19.54 -4.81
CA LYS A 35 28.18 19.10 -6.20
C LYS A 35 27.29 17.91 -6.57
N GLU A 36 26.34 18.12 -7.47
CA GLU A 36 25.40 17.08 -7.96
C GLU A 36 26.08 15.80 -8.46
N ILE A 37 27.23 15.90 -9.15
CA ILE A 37 27.99 14.73 -9.62
C ILE A 37 28.47 13.88 -8.44
N VAL A 38 28.95 14.52 -7.36
CA VAL A 38 29.42 13.85 -6.15
C VAL A 38 28.26 13.14 -5.46
N LYS A 39 27.12 13.83 -5.30
CA LYS A 39 25.91 13.24 -4.71
C LYS A 39 25.46 11.99 -5.47
N LYS A 40 25.43 12.07 -6.81
CA LYS A 40 25.00 10.97 -7.67
C LYS A 40 25.90 9.74 -7.53
N GLU A 41 27.22 9.91 -7.54
CA GLU A 41 28.14 8.78 -7.37
C GLU A 41 28.08 8.23 -5.94
N ALA A 42 27.96 9.08 -4.92
CA ALA A 42 27.77 8.65 -3.54
C ALA A 42 26.49 7.80 -3.36
N PHE A 43 25.38 8.19 -4.00
CA PHE A 43 24.15 7.40 -4.00
C PHE A 43 24.30 6.05 -4.70
N LYS A 44 25.09 5.94 -5.78
CA LYS A 44 25.36 4.65 -6.44
C LYS A 44 26.21 3.73 -5.56
N ILE A 45 27.21 4.28 -4.88
CA ILE A 45 28.02 3.53 -3.91
C ILE A 45 27.12 3.03 -2.78
N LEU A 46 26.28 3.91 -2.22
CA LEU A 46 25.32 3.54 -1.19
C LEU A 46 24.38 2.43 -1.67
N LEU A 47 23.86 2.52 -2.90
CA LEU A 47 23.02 1.48 -3.48
C LEU A 47 23.74 0.12 -3.56
N GLY A 48 25.04 0.10 -3.90
CA GLY A 48 25.82 -1.13 -3.92
C GLY A 48 26.06 -1.74 -2.54
N LEU A 49 25.93 -0.95 -1.47
CA LEU A 49 26.18 -1.35 -0.09
C LEU A 49 24.89 -1.56 0.72
N ILE A 50 23.73 -1.11 0.24
CA ILE A 50 22.51 -0.97 1.04
C ILE A 50 21.98 -2.32 1.57
N ASP A 51 22.37 -3.43 0.97
CA ASP A 51 21.98 -4.79 1.33
C ASP A 51 23.01 -5.52 2.19
N THR A 52 24.14 -4.89 2.55
CA THR A 52 25.12 -5.52 3.45
C THR A 52 24.68 -5.41 4.91
N GLU A 53 24.91 -6.46 5.70
CA GLU A 53 24.55 -6.48 7.13
C GLU A 53 25.15 -5.29 7.90
N SER A 54 26.40 -4.90 7.56
CA SER A 54 27.10 -3.78 8.19
C SER A 54 26.44 -2.43 7.90
N MET A 55 26.04 -2.17 6.66
CA MET A 55 25.37 -0.94 6.25
C MET A 55 23.96 -0.86 6.85
N VAL A 56 23.22 -1.97 6.82
CA VAL A 56 21.89 -2.06 7.44
C VAL A 56 21.99 -1.77 8.94
N ALA A 57 22.93 -2.39 9.64
CA ALA A 57 23.15 -2.15 11.07
C ALA A 57 23.59 -0.70 11.37
N TYR A 58 24.40 -0.08 10.51
CA TYR A 58 24.74 1.34 10.62
C TYR A 58 23.51 2.25 10.44
N ILE A 59 22.70 1.99 9.41
CA ILE A 59 21.49 2.76 9.14
C ILE A 59 20.48 2.60 10.28
N GLN A 60 20.29 1.40 10.83
CA GLN A 60 19.39 1.18 11.97
C GLN A 60 19.85 1.98 13.21
N ARG A 61 21.16 2.07 13.47
CA ARG A 61 21.72 2.89 14.56
C ARG A 61 21.56 4.40 14.32
N ASN A 62 21.51 4.83 13.06
CA ASN A 62 21.47 6.25 12.64
C ASN A 62 20.19 6.62 11.86
N GLU A 63 19.10 5.88 12.09
CA GLU A 63 17.93 5.81 11.22
C GLU A 63 17.43 7.19 10.78
N LYS A 64 17.18 8.08 11.73
CA LYS A 64 16.63 9.41 11.47
C LYS A 64 17.53 10.25 10.56
N LYS A 65 18.85 10.21 10.75
CA LYS A 65 19.83 10.96 9.94
C LYS A 65 19.87 10.38 8.53
N CYS A 66 20.07 9.06 8.42
CA CYS A 66 20.20 8.36 7.15
C CYS A 66 18.94 8.47 6.30
N LEU A 67 17.75 8.23 6.88
CA LEU A 67 16.48 8.35 6.16
C LEU A 67 16.23 9.77 5.67
N LYS A 68 16.53 10.81 6.47
CA LYS A 68 16.38 12.20 6.05
C LYS A 68 17.24 12.52 4.82
N ILE A 69 18.46 11.98 4.76
CA ILE A 69 19.38 12.15 3.63
C ILE A 69 18.91 11.37 2.40
N LEU A 70 18.47 10.12 2.57
CA LEU A 70 17.92 9.32 1.47
C LEU A 70 16.68 10.00 0.86
N ILE A 71 15.79 10.49 1.71
CA ILE A 71 14.55 11.15 1.33
C ILE A 71 14.82 12.50 0.65
N SER A 72 15.84 13.26 1.05
CA SER A 72 16.19 14.51 0.36
C SER A 72 16.64 14.25 -1.08
N GLY A 73 17.20 13.07 -1.36
CA GLY A 73 17.53 12.61 -2.71
C GLY A 73 16.33 12.43 -3.65
N LEU A 74 15.09 12.43 -3.13
CA LEU A 74 13.89 12.45 -3.98
C LEU A 74 13.65 13.82 -4.64
N ASN A 75 14.37 14.87 -4.24
CA ASN A 75 14.28 16.23 -4.79
C ASN A 75 15.37 16.56 -5.84
N SER A 76 16.14 15.57 -6.29
CA SER A 76 17.28 15.78 -7.21
C SER A 76 17.15 14.97 -8.51
N ASP A 77 18.12 15.16 -9.42
CA ASP A 77 18.20 14.43 -10.69
C ASP A 77 18.52 12.93 -10.53
N TYR A 78 18.78 12.47 -9.30
CA TYR A 78 19.08 11.07 -8.97
C TYR A 78 17.97 10.39 -8.14
N GLU A 79 16.75 10.92 -8.21
CA GLU A 79 15.56 10.41 -7.50
C GLU A 79 15.37 8.88 -7.59
N VAL A 80 15.71 8.26 -8.73
CA VAL A 80 15.55 6.80 -8.93
C VAL A 80 16.52 6.00 -8.06
N VAL A 81 17.76 6.47 -7.93
CA VAL A 81 18.76 5.78 -7.11
C VAL A 81 18.38 5.90 -5.64
N ALA A 82 17.90 7.08 -5.22
CA ALA A 82 17.36 7.29 -3.88
C ALA A 82 16.16 6.39 -3.59
N LEU A 83 15.22 6.26 -4.54
CA LEU A 83 14.09 5.33 -4.45
C LEU A 83 14.54 3.89 -4.28
N GLN A 84 15.52 3.44 -5.07
CA GLN A 84 16.03 2.08 -4.97
C GLN A 84 16.65 1.81 -3.59
N CYS A 85 17.46 2.74 -3.07
CA CYS A 85 18.02 2.61 -1.72
C CYS A 85 16.93 2.48 -0.66
N LEU A 86 15.87 3.28 -0.74
CA LEU A 86 14.74 3.21 0.20
C LEU A 86 13.98 1.88 0.10
N VAL A 87 13.79 1.35 -1.11
CA VAL A 87 13.15 0.04 -1.32
C VAL A 87 13.99 -1.08 -0.73
N ASN A 88 15.28 -1.13 -1.03
CA ASN A 88 16.16 -2.17 -0.52
C ASN A 88 16.22 -2.11 1.02
N LEU A 89 16.39 -0.91 1.59
CA LEU A 89 16.37 -0.73 3.04
C LEU A 89 15.06 -1.22 3.68
N SER A 90 13.92 -0.98 3.02
CA SER A 90 12.62 -1.41 3.55
C SER A 90 12.45 -2.93 3.61
N ALA A 91 13.21 -3.70 2.81
CA ALA A 91 13.21 -5.17 2.91
C ALA A 91 13.83 -5.67 4.22
N HIS A 92 14.67 -4.85 4.86
CA HIS A 92 15.37 -5.17 6.10
C HIS A 92 14.65 -4.66 7.36
N ILE A 93 13.50 -3.98 7.22
CA ILE A 93 12.67 -3.57 8.36
C ILE A 93 11.82 -4.78 8.79
N PRO A 94 11.97 -5.31 10.02
CA PRO A 94 11.14 -6.41 10.49
C PRO A 94 9.67 -5.96 10.51
N LYS A 95 8.79 -6.74 9.88
CA LYS A 95 7.33 -6.49 9.77
C LYS A 95 6.56 -6.36 11.11
N GLY A 96 7.26 -6.34 12.25
CA GLY A 96 6.69 -6.27 13.61
C GLY A 96 7.23 -5.15 14.50
N ASN A 97 8.16 -4.30 14.05
CA ASN A 97 8.84 -3.32 14.92
C ASN A 97 8.71 -1.85 14.48
N CYS A 98 7.58 -1.43 13.90
CA CYS A 98 7.27 0.00 13.77
C CYS A 98 6.87 0.61 15.13
N ARG A 99 7.76 0.56 16.13
CA ARG A 99 7.60 1.29 17.39
C ARG A 99 7.99 2.75 17.18
N ALA A 100 7.08 3.53 16.61
CA ALA A 100 7.10 4.97 16.73
C ALA A 100 5.88 5.42 17.53
N GLY A 101 6.08 5.59 18.84
CA GLY A 101 5.17 6.37 19.70
C GLY A 101 4.00 5.62 20.32
N GLU A 102 4.28 4.66 21.22
CA GLU A 102 3.31 4.33 22.27
C GLU A 102 3.14 5.55 23.17
N LYS A 103 2.05 6.30 22.96
CA LYS A 103 1.34 6.97 24.05
C LYS A 103 -0.16 6.79 23.82
N GLN A 104 -0.75 5.95 24.68
CA GLN A 104 -2.17 5.96 24.97
C GLN A 104 -2.53 7.34 25.51
N GLU A 105 -3.45 8.05 24.87
CA GLU A 105 -4.25 9.06 25.56
C GLU A 105 -5.72 8.72 25.38
N GLY A 106 -6.35 8.51 26.53
CA GLY A 106 -7.71 8.06 26.68
C GLY A 106 -8.73 9.08 26.22
N GLU A 107 -9.91 8.54 25.96
CA GLU A 107 -11.15 9.24 25.72
C GLU A 107 -11.32 10.41 26.71
N LYS A 108 -11.38 11.63 26.19
CA LYS A 108 -12.10 12.72 26.82
C LYS A 108 -13.28 13.09 25.94
N GLN A 109 -14.46 12.81 26.48
CA GLN A 109 -15.74 13.38 26.07
C GLN A 109 -15.72 14.89 26.37
N GLU A 110 -16.02 15.70 25.37
CA GLU A 110 -16.59 17.04 25.53
C GLU A 110 -17.79 17.07 24.54
N GLY A 111 -19.04 17.29 24.94
CA GLY A 111 -19.52 18.19 25.99
C GLY A 111 -20.01 19.45 25.31
N GLU A 112 -21.30 19.50 24.99
CA GLU A 112 -21.99 20.65 24.41
C GLU A 112 -21.68 21.95 25.17
N LYS A 113 -21.49 23.06 24.45
CA LYS A 113 -21.93 24.39 24.92
C LYS A 113 -22.18 25.38 23.79
N GLN A 114 -23.27 26.10 23.99
CA GLN A 114 -23.95 27.07 23.14
C GLN A 114 -23.27 28.44 23.05
N GLU A 115 -23.80 29.20 22.09
CA GLU A 115 -23.58 30.58 21.67
C GLU A 115 -23.36 31.65 22.76
N GLY A 116 -22.63 32.70 22.39
CA GLY A 116 -22.54 33.99 23.06
C GLY A 116 -21.77 35.01 22.21
N GLU A 117 -22.28 36.23 22.17
CA GLU A 117 -22.08 37.30 21.18
C GLU A 117 -20.71 38.03 21.15
N LYS A 118 -20.54 38.81 20.07
CA LYS A 118 -19.44 39.72 19.69
C LYS A 118 -19.09 40.79 20.74
N GLN A 119 -17.81 41.20 20.83
CA GLN A 119 -17.38 42.57 20.49
C GLN A 119 -15.84 42.77 20.44
N GLU A 120 -15.48 43.63 19.48
CA GLU A 120 -14.27 44.38 19.11
C GLU A 120 -12.99 44.36 19.97
N GLY A 121 -11.87 44.13 19.27
CA GLY A 121 -10.83 45.16 19.15
C GLY A 121 -9.57 44.99 20.00
N GLU A 122 -8.58 44.25 19.49
CA GLU A 122 -7.16 44.58 19.68
C GLU A 122 -6.28 43.81 18.67
N LYS A 123 -5.34 44.53 18.03
CA LYS A 123 -4.33 43.95 17.14
C LYS A 123 -3.41 43.03 17.94
N GLN A 124 -3.55 41.74 17.79
CA GLN A 124 -2.50 40.77 18.13
C GLN A 124 -1.82 40.32 16.84
N GLU A 125 -0.50 40.50 16.78
CA GLU A 125 0.37 39.82 15.83
C GLU A 125 -0.02 38.33 15.79
N GLU A 126 -0.44 37.85 14.62
CA GLU A 126 -0.59 36.43 14.32
C GLU A 126 0.78 35.77 14.44
N THR A 127 1.14 35.42 15.67
CA THR A 127 2.14 34.40 15.92
C THR A 127 1.46 33.10 15.51
N GLN A 128 1.63 32.70 14.25
CA GLN A 128 1.24 31.36 13.81
C GLN A 128 1.80 30.37 14.83
N PRO A 129 0.97 29.53 15.49
CA PRO A 129 1.49 28.54 16.41
C PRO A 129 2.47 27.66 15.63
N GLN A 130 3.74 27.67 16.04
CA GLN A 130 4.73 26.78 15.47
C GLN A 130 4.18 25.34 15.62
N PRO A 131 4.06 24.58 14.52
CA PRO A 131 3.51 23.24 14.59
C PRO A 131 4.32 22.42 15.58
N GLN A 132 3.63 21.72 16.48
CA GLN A 132 4.29 20.93 17.51
C GLN A 132 5.28 19.95 16.84
N PRO A 133 6.33 19.48 17.55
CA PRO A 133 7.33 18.58 16.98
C PRO A 133 6.75 17.29 16.37
N GLN A 134 5.52 16.93 16.74
CA GLN A 134 4.77 15.79 16.20
C GLN A 134 4.02 16.16 14.91
N GLU A 135 3.26 17.26 14.89
CA GLU A 135 2.58 17.77 13.68
C GLU A 135 3.56 18.09 12.56
N SER A 136 4.68 18.75 12.87
CA SER A 136 5.73 19.05 11.89
C SER A 136 6.36 17.79 11.28
N ARG A 137 6.43 16.68 12.04
CA ARG A 137 6.91 15.38 11.54
C ARG A 137 5.85 14.71 10.66
N GLU A 138 4.59 14.71 11.09
CA GLU A 138 3.48 14.17 10.29
C GLU A 138 3.33 14.91 8.96
N LEU A 139 3.45 16.24 8.97
CA LEU A 139 3.44 17.07 7.77
C LEU A 139 4.62 16.74 6.84
N ALA A 140 5.81 16.51 7.39
CA ALA A 140 6.99 16.13 6.59
C ALA A 140 6.84 14.73 5.98
N VAL A 141 6.37 13.73 6.75
CA VAL A 141 6.10 12.37 6.23
C VAL A 141 5.02 12.40 5.15
N SER A 142 3.94 13.15 5.39
CA SER A 142 2.88 13.38 4.41
C SER A 142 3.41 14.05 3.15
N HIS A 143 4.28 15.05 3.26
CA HIS A 143 4.91 15.73 2.13
C HIS A 143 5.69 14.75 1.22
N TYR A 144 6.57 13.91 1.80
CA TYR A 144 7.37 12.99 1.01
C TYR A 144 6.56 11.86 0.39
N LEU A 145 5.61 11.28 1.14
CA LEU A 145 4.71 10.28 0.58
C LEU A 145 3.85 10.89 -0.53
N ASN A 146 3.34 12.11 -0.37
CA ASN A 146 2.61 12.81 -1.43
C ASN A 146 3.46 13.06 -2.66
N LYS A 147 4.77 13.34 -2.50
CA LYS A 147 5.69 13.43 -3.63
C LYS A 147 5.86 12.09 -4.34
N LEU A 148 6.04 11.00 -3.59
CA LEU A 148 6.11 9.65 -4.16
C LEU A 148 4.83 9.31 -4.94
N LEU A 149 3.66 9.62 -4.38
CA LEU A 149 2.38 9.43 -5.05
C LEU A 149 2.26 10.28 -6.31
N HIS A 150 2.73 11.53 -6.27
CA HIS A 150 2.76 12.39 -7.45
C HIS A 150 3.62 11.77 -8.56
N LEU A 151 4.82 11.29 -8.24
CA LEU A 151 5.70 10.60 -9.19
C LEU A 151 5.04 9.32 -9.73
N PHE A 152 4.44 8.51 -8.86
CA PHE A 152 3.73 7.29 -9.24
C PHE A 152 2.46 7.57 -10.05
N SER A 153 1.86 8.75 -9.92
CA SER A 153 0.69 9.15 -10.72
C SER A 153 1.06 9.49 -12.17
N LYS A 154 2.34 9.76 -12.45
CA LYS A 154 2.81 10.09 -13.80
C LYS A 154 2.67 8.88 -14.75
N PRO A 155 2.45 9.14 -16.05
CA PRO A 155 2.45 8.10 -17.07
C PRO A 155 3.73 7.26 -17.02
N ILE A 156 3.65 6.01 -17.44
CA ILE A 156 4.84 5.17 -17.61
C ILE A 156 5.73 5.82 -18.66
N VAL A 157 6.92 6.20 -18.24
CA VAL A 157 7.99 6.66 -19.14
C VAL A 157 9.00 5.54 -19.20
N THR A 158 9.22 5.01 -20.41
CA THR A 158 10.16 3.94 -20.66
C THR A 158 11.54 4.33 -20.16
N ALA A 159 12.07 3.62 -19.16
CA ALA A 159 13.38 3.96 -18.63
C ALA A 159 14.43 3.68 -19.70
N THR A 160 15.11 4.73 -20.19
CA THR A 160 16.21 4.59 -21.16
C THR A 160 17.48 3.98 -20.55
N ILE A 161 17.52 3.82 -19.22
CA ILE A 161 18.72 3.50 -18.45
C ILE A 161 18.82 2.00 -18.16
N ASN A 162 17.69 1.27 -18.05
CA ASN A 162 17.69 -0.16 -17.77
C ASN A 162 16.69 -0.87 -18.69
N LYS A 163 17.18 -1.76 -19.57
CA LYS A 163 16.37 -2.52 -20.53
C LYS A 163 15.34 -3.44 -19.86
N GLN A 164 15.47 -3.70 -18.55
CA GLN A 164 14.58 -4.61 -17.79
C GLN A 164 13.45 -3.89 -17.04
N VAL A 165 13.52 -2.57 -16.84
CA VAL A 165 12.50 -1.81 -16.10
C VAL A 165 11.90 -0.77 -17.04
N THR A 166 10.73 -1.07 -17.58
CA THR A 166 9.98 -0.19 -18.49
C THR A 166 9.34 0.98 -17.74
N ASP A 167 9.12 0.89 -16.43
CA ASP A 167 8.59 1.98 -15.63
C ASP A 167 9.58 2.49 -14.58
N LYS A 168 10.11 3.69 -14.82
CA LYS A 168 11.01 4.41 -13.91
C LYS A 168 10.49 4.49 -12.47
N TYR A 169 9.18 4.53 -12.28
CA TYR A 169 8.53 4.70 -10.98
C TYR A 169 7.95 3.42 -10.38
N PHE A 170 8.22 2.26 -10.99
CA PHE A 170 7.70 0.97 -10.51
C PHE A 170 8.11 0.67 -9.06
N PHE A 171 9.32 1.08 -8.67
CA PHE A 171 9.84 0.97 -7.30
C PHE A 171 8.95 1.63 -6.24
N ILE A 172 8.20 2.67 -6.62
CA ILE A 172 7.25 3.32 -5.69
C ILE A 172 6.12 2.35 -5.31
N ALA A 173 5.72 1.44 -6.20
CA ALA A 173 4.73 0.42 -5.87
C ALA A 173 5.20 -0.48 -4.71
N HIS A 174 6.48 -0.85 -4.66
CA HIS A 174 7.05 -1.61 -3.55
C HIS A 174 7.04 -0.82 -2.24
N ILE A 175 7.37 0.47 -2.29
CA ILE A 175 7.26 1.35 -1.12
C ILE A 175 5.80 1.39 -0.63
N LEU A 176 4.83 1.55 -1.53
CA LEU A 176 3.41 1.57 -1.18
C LEU A 176 2.92 0.25 -0.60
N ILE A 177 3.41 -0.90 -1.10
CA ILE A 177 3.13 -2.22 -0.52
C ILE A 177 3.63 -2.28 0.93
N ASN A 178 4.84 -1.79 1.18
CA ASN A 178 5.42 -1.84 2.53
C ASN A 178 4.68 -0.88 3.47
N VAL A 179 4.45 0.37 3.06
CA VAL A 179 3.73 1.38 3.85
C VAL A 179 2.29 0.93 4.13
N SER A 180 1.58 0.32 3.17
CA SER A 180 0.22 -0.18 3.38
C SER A 180 0.14 -1.39 4.33
N SER A 181 1.24 -2.10 4.54
CA SER A 181 1.29 -3.24 5.47
C SER A 181 1.49 -2.84 6.94
N VAL A 182 1.86 -1.59 7.21
CA VAL A 182 2.15 -1.05 8.54
C VAL A 182 0.89 -0.37 9.10
N LYS A 183 0.46 -0.77 10.30
CA LYS A 183 -0.82 -0.31 10.89
C LYS A 183 -0.81 1.18 11.19
N GLU A 184 0.32 1.70 11.65
CA GLU A 184 0.56 3.10 11.98
C GLU A 184 0.41 4.00 10.75
N CYS A 185 0.68 3.47 9.56
CA CYS A 185 0.53 4.19 8.31
C CYS A 185 -0.91 4.21 7.78
N ALA A 186 -1.87 3.54 8.42
CA ALA A 186 -3.25 3.49 7.95
C ALA A 186 -3.88 4.89 7.82
N HIS A 187 -3.55 5.83 8.71
CA HIS A 187 -4.07 7.20 8.65
C HIS A 187 -3.78 7.88 7.30
N PHE A 188 -2.62 7.62 6.71
CA PHE A 188 -2.23 8.18 5.41
C PHE A 188 -3.19 7.79 4.28
N PHE A 189 -3.79 6.60 4.36
CA PHE A 189 -4.70 6.08 3.33
C PHE A 189 -6.17 6.46 3.55
N LYS A 190 -6.49 7.28 4.56
CA LYS A 190 -7.82 7.84 4.80
C LYS A 190 -8.15 8.98 3.83
N SER A 191 -8.01 8.72 2.53
CA SER A 191 -8.25 9.69 1.46
C SER A 191 -8.81 9.00 0.23
N VAL A 192 -10.08 9.30 -0.10
CA VAL A 192 -10.74 8.77 -1.31
C VAL A 192 -10.00 9.18 -2.58
N ILE A 193 -9.43 10.39 -2.61
CA ILE A 193 -8.61 10.89 -3.73
C ILE A 193 -7.38 9.99 -3.96
N LEU A 194 -6.69 9.64 -2.87
CA LEU A 194 -5.53 8.74 -2.92
C LEU A 194 -5.92 7.34 -3.40
N LEU A 195 -6.98 6.76 -2.83
CA LEU A 195 -7.48 5.45 -3.23
C LEU A 195 -7.89 5.43 -4.71
N ASN A 196 -8.49 6.51 -5.21
CA ASN A 196 -8.81 6.69 -6.62
C ASN A 196 -7.57 6.83 -7.51
N MET A 197 -6.51 7.46 -7.02
CA MET A 197 -5.22 7.48 -7.73
C MET A 197 -4.67 6.06 -7.88
N LEU A 198 -4.66 5.26 -6.81
CA LEU A 198 -4.25 3.85 -6.86
C LEU A 198 -5.11 3.04 -7.85
N SER A 199 -6.43 3.23 -7.82
CA SER A 199 -7.36 2.60 -8.79
C SER A 199 -6.97 2.90 -10.24
N LYS A 200 -6.59 4.14 -10.56
CA LYS A 200 -6.12 4.52 -11.91
C LYS A 200 -4.81 3.82 -12.29
N GLN A 201 -3.92 3.56 -11.33
CA GLN A 201 -2.65 2.87 -11.60
C GLN A 201 -2.83 1.40 -11.97
N MET A 202 -3.96 0.78 -11.61
CA MET A 202 -4.28 -0.60 -12.02
C MET A 202 -4.58 -0.75 -13.51
N LEU A 203 -4.83 0.36 -14.23
CA LEU A 203 -4.97 0.37 -15.69
C LEU A 203 -3.67 0.02 -16.41
N GLN A 204 -2.53 0.23 -15.74
CA GLN A 204 -1.23 -0.09 -16.28
C GLN A 204 -0.88 -1.55 -15.92
N GLN A 205 -0.75 -2.41 -16.94
CA GLN A 205 -0.50 -3.83 -16.75
C GLN A 205 0.74 -4.10 -15.87
N GLU A 206 1.80 -3.30 -16.06
CA GLU A 206 3.04 -3.41 -15.30
C GLU A 206 2.85 -3.11 -13.81
N ARG A 207 1.98 -2.17 -13.44
CA ARG A 207 1.74 -1.75 -12.05
C ARG A 207 0.62 -2.55 -11.38
N CYS A 208 -0.31 -3.14 -12.14
CA CYS A 208 -1.57 -3.69 -11.64
C CYS A 208 -1.39 -4.69 -10.49
N THR A 209 -0.51 -5.69 -10.65
CA THR A 209 -0.20 -6.70 -9.63
C THR A 209 0.32 -6.07 -8.33
N ALA A 210 1.23 -5.11 -8.42
CA ALA A 210 1.82 -4.45 -7.26
C ALA A 210 0.80 -3.55 -6.55
N VAL A 211 -0.02 -2.83 -7.31
CA VAL A 211 -1.12 -2.03 -6.75
C VAL A 211 -2.16 -2.93 -6.09
N LEU A 212 -2.52 -4.07 -6.68
CA LEU A 212 -3.42 -5.05 -6.06
C LEU A 212 -2.89 -5.54 -4.71
N GLN A 213 -1.57 -5.80 -4.60
CA GLN A 213 -0.98 -6.16 -3.32
C GLN A 213 -1.13 -5.04 -2.28
N CYS A 214 -0.95 -3.79 -2.67
CA CYS A 214 -1.22 -2.64 -1.80
C CYS A 214 -2.69 -2.62 -1.38
N VAL A 215 -3.63 -2.79 -2.31
CA VAL A 215 -5.08 -2.82 -2.01
C VAL A 215 -5.45 -3.96 -1.04
N ILE A 216 -4.87 -5.15 -1.21
CA ILE A 216 -5.05 -6.26 -0.27
C ILE A 216 -4.68 -5.82 1.14
N ASN A 217 -3.51 -5.21 1.32
CA ASN A 217 -3.05 -4.73 2.62
C ASN A 217 -4.01 -3.69 3.22
N LEU A 218 -4.48 -2.72 2.41
CA LEU A 218 -5.43 -1.69 2.85
C LEU A 218 -6.76 -2.31 3.30
N CYS A 219 -7.27 -3.30 2.58
CA CYS A 219 -8.52 -4.01 2.90
C CYS A 219 -8.43 -4.81 4.22
N MET A 220 -7.22 -5.19 4.66
CA MET A 220 -7.03 -5.84 5.97
C MET A 220 -7.34 -4.90 7.15
N SER A 221 -7.21 -3.58 6.96
CA SER A 221 -7.50 -2.58 7.99
C SER A 221 -8.97 -2.14 7.96
N GLU A 222 -9.74 -2.50 9.00
CA GLU A 222 -11.15 -2.10 9.12
C GLU A 222 -11.33 -0.58 9.20
N THR A 223 -10.34 0.12 9.77
CA THR A 223 -10.35 1.59 9.86
C THR A 223 -10.35 2.30 8.49
N LEU A 224 -9.98 1.59 7.42
CA LEU A 224 -9.98 2.10 6.05
C LEU A 224 -11.25 1.74 5.28
N HIS A 225 -12.08 0.83 5.78
CA HIS A 225 -13.31 0.39 5.10
C HIS A 225 -14.27 1.56 4.78
N PRO A 226 -14.47 2.57 5.64
CA PRO A 226 -15.29 3.73 5.31
C PRO A 226 -14.83 4.51 4.06
N TYR A 227 -13.52 4.49 3.77
CA TYR A 227 -12.93 5.17 2.62
C TYR A 227 -12.87 4.28 1.38
N ILE A 228 -12.57 2.98 1.56
CA ILE A 228 -12.52 1.99 0.48
C ILE A 228 -13.91 1.76 -0.12
N PHE A 229 -14.95 1.74 0.72
CA PHE A 229 -16.34 1.56 0.30
C PHE A 229 -17.13 2.88 0.23
N HIS A 230 -16.43 4.01 0.20
CA HIS A 230 -17.05 5.31 -0.03
C HIS A 230 -17.65 5.37 -1.45
N GLU A 231 -18.77 6.07 -1.63
CA GLU A 231 -19.51 6.11 -2.91
C GLU A 231 -18.67 6.68 -4.06
N GLU A 232 -17.81 7.67 -3.76
CA GLU A 232 -16.88 8.25 -4.73
C GLU A 232 -15.58 7.43 -4.93
N CYS A 233 -15.41 6.33 -4.20
CA CYS A 233 -14.22 5.50 -4.28
C CYS A 233 -14.36 4.43 -5.37
N ASN A 234 -13.54 4.55 -6.41
CA ASN A 234 -13.48 3.66 -7.55
C ASN A 234 -12.59 2.43 -7.33
N LEU A 235 -12.06 2.23 -6.12
CA LEU A 235 -11.10 1.17 -5.86
C LEU A 235 -11.75 -0.22 -5.96
N MET A 236 -12.84 -0.44 -5.25
CA MET A 236 -13.53 -1.74 -5.27
C MET A 236 -14.19 -2.02 -6.63
N PRO A 237 -14.91 -1.07 -7.27
CA PRO A 237 -15.38 -1.27 -8.64
C PRO A 237 -14.28 -1.64 -9.63
N ARG A 238 -13.10 -1.00 -9.54
CA ARG A 238 -11.96 -1.33 -10.40
C ARG A 238 -11.46 -2.75 -10.16
N VAL A 239 -11.26 -3.15 -8.90
CA VAL A 239 -10.82 -4.51 -8.56
C VAL A 239 -11.79 -5.56 -9.11
N LEU A 240 -13.09 -5.36 -8.91
CA LEU A 240 -14.12 -6.28 -9.42
C LEU A 240 -14.19 -6.29 -10.95
N SER A 241 -13.95 -5.14 -11.61
CA SER A 241 -13.94 -5.06 -13.08
C SER A 241 -12.83 -5.88 -13.74
N LEU A 242 -11.74 -6.19 -13.01
CA LEU A 242 -10.65 -7.03 -13.53
C LEU A 242 -11.08 -8.49 -13.74
N VAL A 243 -12.08 -8.94 -12.99
CA VAL A 243 -12.60 -10.30 -13.02
C VAL A 243 -13.99 -10.40 -13.63
N TYR A 244 -14.43 -9.35 -14.33
CA TYR A 244 -15.73 -9.29 -14.97
C TYR A 244 -15.58 -9.16 -16.49
N THR A 245 -16.35 -9.93 -17.24
CA THR A 245 -16.48 -9.81 -18.69
C THR A 245 -17.75 -9.04 -19.02
N ARG A 246 -17.60 -7.90 -19.71
CA ARG A 246 -18.74 -7.14 -20.21
C ARG A 246 -19.27 -7.83 -21.47
N GLU A 247 -20.43 -8.45 -21.34
CA GLU A 247 -21.15 -8.99 -22.48
C GLU A 247 -21.66 -7.84 -23.36
N LYS A 248 -21.35 -7.90 -24.66
CA LYS A 248 -21.92 -6.96 -25.62
C LYS A 248 -23.38 -7.36 -25.87
N GLY A 249 -24.30 -6.81 -25.07
CA GLY A 249 -25.73 -6.79 -25.40
C GLY A 249 -26.61 -7.86 -24.76
N SER A 250 -26.36 -8.30 -23.53
CA SER A 250 -27.21 -9.27 -22.83
C SER A 250 -27.98 -8.60 -21.68
N ASN A 251 -29.23 -8.23 -21.94
CA ASN A 251 -30.17 -7.94 -20.87
C ASN A 251 -30.86 -9.22 -20.34
N ASP A 252 -30.58 -10.43 -20.86
CA ASP A 252 -31.45 -11.60 -20.62
C ASP A 252 -30.79 -12.97 -20.35
N GLU A 253 -29.46 -13.14 -20.39
CA GLU A 253 -28.87 -14.51 -20.24
C GLU A 253 -28.58 -14.95 -18.79
N PHE A 254 -28.48 -14.03 -17.82
CA PHE A 254 -28.21 -14.38 -16.41
C PHE A 254 -29.42 -14.97 -15.65
N ALA A 255 -30.61 -15.00 -16.26
CA ALA A 255 -31.82 -15.55 -15.65
C ALA A 255 -31.88 -17.10 -15.67
N ALA A 256 -30.95 -17.78 -16.35
CA ALA A 256 -31.03 -19.22 -16.62
C ALA A 256 -30.18 -20.12 -15.71
N LEU A 257 -29.66 -19.62 -14.58
CA LEU A 257 -29.08 -20.46 -13.52
C LEU A 257 -30.09 -20.63 -12.37
N PRO A 258 -30.18 -21.82 -11.75
CA PRO A 258 -31.22 -22.09 -10.76
C PRO A 258 -31.02 -21.21 -9.53
N SER A 259 -31.77 -20.10 -9.49
CA SER A 259 -31.91 -19.28 -8.29
C SER A 259 -32.57 -20.11 -7.21
N ILE A 260 -31.83 -20.36 -6.12
CA ILE A 260 -32.41 -20.81 -4.86
C ILE A 260 -33.26 -19.64 -4.35
N ALA A 261 -34.53 -19.67 -4.74
CA ALA A 261 -35.51 -18.64 -4.40
C ALA A 261 -35.72 -18.60 -2.88
N THR A 262 -35.31 -17.51 -2.25
CA THR A 262 -36.01 -17.01 -1.06
C THR A 262 -36.48 -15.59 -1.35
N SER A 263 -37.79 -15.44 -1.40
CA SER A 263 -38.52 -14.24 -1.76
C SER A 263 -38.26 -13.10 -0.77
N GLN A 264 -37.69 -11.98 -1.23
CA GLN A 264 -38.08 -10.66 -0.74
C GLN A 264 -38.07 -9.64 -1.87
N LYS A 265 -39.26 -9.09 -2.12
CA LYS A 265 -39.61 -8.05 -3.07
C LYS A 265 -38.95 -6.73 -2.65
N GLY A 266 -38.06 -6.17 -3.48
CA GLY A 266 -37.50 -4.84 -3.27
C GLY A 266 -36.27 -4.59 -4.13
N ALA A 267 -36.46 -3.82 -5.21
CA ALA A 267 -35.47 -3.18 -6.10
C ALA A 267 -34.30 -4.06 -6.56
N ASN A 268 -34.29 -4.47 -7.85
CA ASN A 268 -33.18 -5.15 -8.57
C ASN A 268 -31.87 -5.27 -7.77
N LYS A 269 -31.79 -6.28 -6.88
CA LYS A 269 -30.59 -6.58 -6.09
C LYS A 269 -29.56 -7.37 -6.90
N ASP A 270 -29.87 -7.68 -8.16
CA ASP A 270 -29.11 -8.61 -9.00
C ASP A 270 -28.29 -7.91 -10.10
N SER A 271 -28.35 -6.57 -10.18
CA SER A 271 -27.60 -5.80 -11.17
C SER A 271 -26.21 -5.43 -10.65
N VAL A 272 -25.19 -5.72 -11.47
CA VAL A 272 -23.81 -5.30 -11.24
C VAL A 272 -23.73 -3.77 -11.19
N HIS A 273 -22.94 -3.23 -10.26
CA HIS A 273 -22.76 -1.79 -10.11
C HIS A 273 -22.31 -1.12 -11.42
N PRO A 274 -22.89 0.03 -11.84
CA PRO A 274 -22.58 0.67 -13.13
C PRO A 274 -21.09 0.92 -13.37
N LEU A 275 -20.37 1.38 -12.34
CA LEU A 275 -18.91 1.58 -12.44
C LEU A 275 -18.13 0.30 -12.81
N ILE A 276 -18.57 -0.88 -12.37
CA ILE A 276 -17.91 -2.15 -12.77
C ILE A 276 -18.15 -2.40 -14.25
N LEU A 277 -19.37 -2.18 -14.73
CA LEU A 277 -19.73 -2.30 -16.15
C LEU A 277 -18.96 -1.32 -17.03
N ASP A 278 -18.81 -0.07 -16.56
CA ASP A 278 -18.08 0.97 -17.30
C ASP A 278 -16.57 0.72 -17.33
N MET A 279 -16.03 0.10 -16.28
CA MET A 279 -14.59 -0.19 -16.14
C MET A 279 -14.17 -1.52 -16.75
N SER A 280 -15.11 -2.45 -16.93
CA SER A 280 -14.83 -3.80 -17.41
C SER A 280 -14.73 -3.87 -18.93
N THR A 281 -13.88 -4.77 -19.39
CA THR A 281 -13.76 -5.11 -20.81
C THR A 281 -13.93 -6.62 -20.94
N VAL A 282 -12.83 -7.36 -20.87
CA VAL A 282 -12.80 -8.82 -20.83
C VAL A 282 -12.14 -9.26 -19.53
N LEU A 283 -12.51 -10.46 -19.06
CA LEU A 283 -11.83 -11.12 -17.95
C LEU A 283 -10.31 -11.09 -18.16
N THR A 284 -9.57 -10.61 -17.17
CA THR A 284 -8.11 -10.54 -17.24
C THR A 284 -7.51 -11.91 -17.60
N PRO A 285 -6.52 -11.99 -18.50
CA PRO A 285 -5.84 -13.26 -18.78
C PRO A 285 -4.83 -13.64 -17.68
N SER A 286 -4.47 -12.70 -16.78
CA SER A 286 -3.43 -12.92 -15.77
C SER A 286 -3.97 -13.72 -14.58
N THR A 287 -3.47 -14.95 -14.40
CA THR A 287 -3.77 -15.78 -13.23
C THR A 287 -3.28 -15.15 -11.92
N ASP A 288 -2.15 -14.43 -11.93
CA ASP A 288 -1.66 -13.73 -10.72
C ASP A 288 -2.64 -12.63 -10.27
N VAL A 289 -3.18 -11.86 -11.21
CA VAL A 289 -4.22 -10.85 -10.91
C VAL A 289 -5.47 -11.52 -10.33
N LYS A 290 -5.94 -12.59 -10.97
CA LYS A 290 -7.10 -13.38 -10.49
C LYS A 290 -6.91 -13.89 -9.07
N ASN A 291 -5.78 -14.51 -8.78
CA ASN A 291 -5.45 -15.04 -7.45
C ASN A 291 -5.43 -13.93 -6.40
N ARG A 292 -4.93 -12.73 -6.73
CA ARG A 292 -4.93 -11.58 -5.83
C ARG A 292 -6.32 -11.04 -5.54
N VAL A 293 -7.17 -10.95 -6.57
CA VAL A 293 -8.59 -10.59 -6.39
C VAL A 293 -9.29 -11.62 -5.50
N MET A 294 -8.99 -12.90 -5.70
CA MET A 294 -9.54 -13.98 -4.88
C MET A 294 -9.12 -13.87 -3.41
N ILE A 295 -7.83 -13.64 -3.12
CA ILE A 295 -7.32 -13.41 -1.76
C ILE A 295 -8.02 -12.20 -1.12
N LEU A 296 -8.14 -11.10 -1.87
CA LEU A 296 -8.84 -9.89 -1.41
C LEU A 296 -10.29 -10.20 -1.04
N LEU A 297 -11.02 -10.91 -1.90
CA LEU A 297 -12.42 -11.25 -1.65
C LEU A 297 -12.59 -12.20 -0.48
N ARG A 298 -11.74 -13.24 -0.35
CA ARG A 298 -11.75 -14.14 0.82
C ARG A 298 -11.60 -13.36 2.13
N ASN A 299 -10.65 -12.43 2.16
CA ASN A 299 -10.40 -11.60 3.33
C ASN A 299 -11.58 -10.70 3.66
N LEU A 300 -12.18 -10.03 2.67
CA LEU A 300 -13.33 -9.17 2.88
C LEU A 300 -14.60 -9.96 3.23
N PHE A 301 -14.80 -11.14 2.65
CA PHE A 301 -15.93 -12.00 2.94
C PHE A 301 -15.89 -12.58 4.36
N SER A 302 -14.75 -12.60 5.04
CA SER A 302 -14.72 -12.96 6.46
C SER A 302 -15.45 -11.96 7.37
N ARG A 303 -15.75 -10.74 6.90
CA ARG A 303 -16.33 -9.64 7.68
C ARG A 303 -17.73 -9.26 7.20
N GLU A 304 -18.71 -9.23 8.09
CA GLU A 304 -20.12 -8.98 7.74
C GLU A 304 -20.34 -7.60 7.06
N LEU A 305 -19.77 -6.54 7.61
CA LEU A 305 -19.92 -5.19 7.02
C LEU A 305 -19.33 -5.10 5.61
N ALA A 306 -18.17 -5.72 5.39
CA ALA A 306 -17.55 -5.77 4.07
C ALA A 306 -18.36 -6.64 3.09
N ARG A 307 -18.91 -7.79 3.54
CA ARG A 307 -19.85 -8.59 2.74
C ARG A 307 -21.06 -7.77 2.30
N GLN A 308 -21.67 -7.01 3.22
CA GLN A 308 -22.82 -6.16 2.90
C GLN A 308 -22.48 -5.07 1.88
N LYS A 309 -21.29 -4.44 2.00
CA LYS A 309 -20.83 -3.48 1.00
C LYS A 309 -20.56 -4.15 -0.36
N LEU A 310 -19.92 -5.32 -0.40
CA LEU A 310 -19.73 -6.08 -1.64
C LEU A 310 -21.05 -6.53 -2.29
N ARG A 311 -22.09 -6.84 -1.49
CA ARG A 311 -23.46 -7.07 -2.00
C ARG A 311 -24.00 -5.86 -2.76
N SER A 312 -23.80 -4.64 -2.23
CA SER A 312 -24.22 -3.42 -2.93
C SER A 312 -23.53 -3.19 -4.28
N TYR A 313 -22.40 -3.87 -4.53
CA TYR A 313 -21.73 -3.85 -5.83
C TYR A 313 -22.22 -4.92 -6.82
N GLY A 314 -23.09 -5.84 -6.38
CA GLY A 314 -23.51 -6.99 -7.19
C GLY A 314 -22.43 -8.08 -7.30
N VAL A 315 -21.62 -8.28 -6.26
CA VAL A 315 -20.48 -9.23 -6.28
C VAL A 315 -20.89 -10.66 -6.63
N GLU A 316 -22.10 -11.09 -6.29
CA GLU A 316 -22.62 -12.42 -6.65
C GLU A 316 -22.66 -12.62 -8.16
N HIS A 317 -23.22 -11.63 -8.86
CA HIS A 317 -23.26 -11.63 -10.32
C HIS A 317 -21.84 -11.61 -10.88
N VAL A 318 -20.93 -10.82 -10.29
CA VAL A 318 -19.52 -10.78 -10.71
C VAL A 318 -18.87 -12.17 -10.60
N LEU A 319 -19.07 -12.89 -9.50
CA LEU A 319 -18.53 -14.24 -9.31
C LEU A 319 -19.11 -15.25 -10.30
N ARG A 320 -20.43 -15.20 -10.56
CA ARG A 320 -21.08 -16.05 -11.58
C ARG A 320 -20.55 -15.76 -12.98
N ASN A 321 -20.41 -14.48 -13.34
CA ASN A 321 -19.86 -14.04 -14.62
C ASN A 321 -18.40 -14.49 -14.77
N TRP A 322 -17.59 -14.37 -13.71
CA TRP A 322 -16.22 -14.86 -13.69
C TRP A 322 -16.19 -16.37 -13.93
N LEU A 323 -16.96 -17.15 -13.17
CA LEU A 323 -17.01 -18.60 -13.32
C LEU A 323 -17.39 -19.03 -14.75
N LEU A 324 -18.36 -18.35 -15.37
CA LEU A 324 -18.80 -18.61 -16.74
C LEU A 324 -17.70 -18.38 -17.78
N HIS A 325 -16.88 -17.34 -17.59
CA HIS A 325 -15.84 -16.93 -18.54
C HIS A 325 -14.46 -17.48 -18.21
N GLU A 326 -14.31 -18.19 -17.09
CA GLU A 326 -13.03 -18.73 -16.65
C GLU A 326 -12.63 -19.96 -17.47
N LYS A 327 -11.46 -19.88 -18.12
CA LYS A 327 -10.91 -20.97 -18.92
C LYS A 327 -9.97 -21.86 -18.09
N ASN A 328 -9.40 -21.33 -17.01
CA ASN A 328 -8.52 -22.07 -16.13
C ASN A 328 -9.32 -22.89 -15.11
N THR A 329 -9.51 -24.18 -15.41
CA THR A 329 -10.22 -25.11 -14.52
C THR A 329 -9.54 -25.32 -13.17
N GLY A 330 -8.26 -24.96 -13.03
CA GLY A 330 -7.53 -25.07 -11.76
C GLY A 330 -7.98 -24.10 -10.67
N ILE A 331 -8.73 -23.06 -11.02
CA ILE A 331 -9.20 -22.03 -10.07
C ILE A 331 -10.74 -21.93 -9.97
N THR A 332 -11.48 -22.71 -10.76
CA THR A 332 -12.97 -22.65 -10.76
C THR A 332 -13.57 -23.10 -9.43
N CYS A 333 -13.00 -24.13 -8.80
CA CYS A 333 -13.40 -24.57 -7.47
C CYS A 333 -13.26 -23.45 -6.43
N ASP A 334 -12.16 -22.70 -6.47
CA ASP A 334 -11.93 -21.58 -5.57
C ASP A 334 -12.89 -20.41 -5.78
N ILE A 335 -13.32 -20.18 -7.04
CA ILE A 335 -14.35 -19.18 -7.38
C ILE A 335 -15.72 -19.61 -6.87
N SER A 336 -16.08 -20.89 -7.02
CA SER A 336 -17.33 -21.43 -6.45
C SER A 336 -17.34 -21.30 -4.94
N HIS A 337 -16.25 -21.66 -4.27
CA HIS A 337 -16.12 -21.50 -2.82
C HIS A 337 -16.25 -20.03 -2.37
N LEU A 338 -15.74 -19.07 -3.15
CA LEU A 338 -15.99 -17.64 -2.89
C LEU A 338 -17.48 -17.27 -2.95
N ALA A 339 -18.24 -17.86 -3.87
CA ALA A 339 -19.69 -17.65 -3.95
C ALA A 339 -20.39 -18.23 -2.72
N ASP A 340 -19.96 -19.40 -2.25
CA ASP A 340 -20.49 -20.02 -1.03
C ASP A 340 -20.21 -19.14 0.20
N MET A 341 -18.95 -18.71 0.40
CA MET A 341 -18.55 -17.80 1.49
C MET A 341 -19.36 -16.48 1.51
N TYR A 342 -19.78 -16.01 0.34
CA TYR A 342 -20.63 -14.83 0.21
C TYR A 342 -22.09 -15.10 0.68
N THR A 343 -22.61 -16.31 0.44
CA THR A 343 -23.98 -16.72 0.80
C THR A 343 -24.14 -17.14 2.26
N GLU A 344 -23.07 -17.57 2.92
CA GLU A 344 -23.11 -17.99 4.32
C GLU A 344 -23.61 -16.85 5.23
N LYS A 345 -24.84 -17.02 5.73
CA LYS A 345 -25.41 -16.21 6.81
C LYS A 345 -24.92 -16.70 8.18
N THR A 346 -23.62 -16.97 8.37
CA THR A 346 -23.10 -17.30 9.71
C THR A 346 -21.58 -17.15 9.80
N PRO A 347 -21.03 -16.58 10.89
CA PRO A 347 -19.59 -16.54 11.14
C PRO A 347 -19.11 -17.88 11.70
N GLY A 348 -18.06 -18.45 11.08
CA GLY A 348 -17.25 -19.49 11.71
C GLY A 348 -17.50 -20.92 11.22
N CYS A 349 -17.09 -21.22 9.99
CA CYS A 349 -16.60 -22.56 9.67
C CYS A 349 -15.17 -22.42 9.16
N ILE A 350 -14.23 -22.72 10.06
CA ILE A 350 -12.83 -22.98 9.72
C ILE A 350 -12.84 -24.29 8.93
N TYR A 351 -12.47 -24.26 7.64
CA TYR A 351 -12.05 -25.47 6.94
C TYR A 351 -10.55 -25.62 7.15
N ILE A 352 -10.18 -26.48 8.10
CA ILE A 352 -8.87 -27.14 8.14
C ILE A 352 -8.98 -28.31 7.16
N GLU A 353 -8.15 -28.32 6.13
CA GLU A 353 -7.18 -29.40 5.85
C GLU A 353 -6.05 -28.89 4.96
#